data_AF-W2SWR1-F1
#
_entry.id   AF-W2SWR1-F1
#
_cell.length_a   1.000
_cell.length_b   1.000
_cell.length_c   1.000
_cell.angle_alpha   90.00
_cell.angle_beta   90.00
_cell.angle_gamma   90.00
#
_symmetry.space_group_name_H-M   'P 1'
#
loop_
_entity.id
_entity.type
_entity.pdbx_description
1 polymer ?
#
loop_
_entity_poly.entity_id
_entity_poly.type
_entity_poly.pdbx_seq_one_letter_code
_entity_poly.pdbx_strand_id
1 'polypeptide(L)'
;KNDFFSWCDSPFCEFCGKQTPKNSGLNGTPTIEERESGADRVEVYTCECGKDVRFPRYNDPAKLLETRKGRCGEWANCFALMAAAMDFDVRYIYDVSDHVWVELWIAEYDNWVHCDPCENIIDRPLVYEKGWGKKLSYVIAFGTDHVYDVTWRYTLDHMKTIRLRNRVREGVLSNFLTKLNSRMAGNSTQERVKELRRRRVRELVEFLVVGERSTDGDNYGGRVSENSIEYYPFKGDVAWRAARSELGCSVKKDTVITLNQEELSNKKFSLEYNCAQDTYTRGTETIKGWSAYANFSGQIQRKIETDWKMAYLCRQEGEGEAEISWSIDLSSVRAKIFRLQVFGTAVYENGSVTVTVCVGE
;
A
#
# COMPACT_ATOMS: atom_id res chain seq x y z
N LYS A 1 3.49 0.18 -6.73
CA LYS A 1 4.13 1.52 -6.70
C LYS A 1 5.64 1.44 -6.93
N ASN A 2 6.38 0.58 -6.22
CA ASN A 2 7.84 0.65 -6.19
C ASN A 2 8.55 0.14 -7.46
N ASP A 3 7.93 -0.79 -8.21
CA ASP A 3 8.64 -1.49 -9.31
C ASP A 3 8.04 -1.27 -10.70
N PHE A 4 6.71 -1.17 -10.80
CA PHE A 4 6.03 -1.28 -12.09
C PHE A 4 5.70 0.06 -12.75
N PHE A 5 5.26 1.06 -11.98
CA PHE A 5 4.72 2.32 -12.50
C PHE A 5 5.40 3.49 -11.79
N SER A 6 5.66 4.58 -12.50
CA SER A 6 6.39 5.74 -11.98
C SER A 6 5.58 7.03 -12.07
N TRP A 7 5.78 7.94 -11.12
CA TRP A 7 5.18 9.26 -11.21
C TRP A 7 5.93 10.11 -12.23
N CYS A 8 5.19 10.89 -13.02
CA CYS A 8 5.76 11.76 -14.05
C CYS A 8 5.15 13.16 -13.94
N ASP A 9 5.84 14.04 -13.21
CA ASP A 9 5.47 15.46 -13.14
C ASP A 9 5.93 16.23 -14.38
N SER A 10 7.12 15.89 -14.87
CA SER A 10 7.66 16.30 -16.17
C SER A 10 8.42 15.12 -16.77
N PRO A 11 8.50 14.97 -18.10
CA PRO A 11 9.20 13.85 -18.73
C PRO A 11 10.72 14.06 -18.79
N PHE A 12 11.49 12.96 -18.79
CA PHE A 12 12.90 13.00 -19.17
C PHE A 12 13.05 13.15 -20.68
N CYS A 13 14.07 13.90 -21.12
CA CYS A 13 14.40 14.04 -22.53
C CYS A 13 15.15 12.81 -23.02
N GLU A 14 14.60 12.11 -24.02
CA GLU A 14 15.20 10.91 -24.62
C GLU A 14 16.55 11.19 -25.32
N PHE A 15 16.79 12.44 -25.74
CA PHE A 15 18.02 12.82 -26.44
C PHE A 15 19.21 13.08 -25.51
N CYS A 16 18.98 13.64 -24.32
CA CYS A 16 20.07 14.03 -23.40
C CYS A 16 19.96 13.42 -22.01
N GLY A 17 18.91 12.65 -21.72
CA GLY A 17 18.67 11.99 -20.44
C GLY A 17 18.31 12.92 -19.28
N LYS A 18 18.22 14.24 -19.51
CA LYS A 18 17.90 15.21 -18.46
C LYS A 18 16.39 15.38 -18.29
N GLN A 19 15.98 15.63 -17.05
CA GLN A 19 14.62 16.02 -16.68
C GLN A 19 14.23 17.34 -17.36
N THR A 20 13.05 17.43 -17.98
CA THR A 20 12.57 18.72 -18.51
C THR A 20 12.12 19.65 -17.38
N PRO A 21 12.07 20.98 -17.60
CA PRO A 21 11.62 21.91 -16.57
C PRO A 21 10.20 21.57 -16.08
N LYS A 22 10.04 21.49 -14.76
CA LYS A 22 8.72 21.27 -14.14
C LYS A 22 7.81 22.46 -14.44
N ASN A 23 6.49 22.21 -14.52
CA ASN A 23 5.47 23.23 -14.78
C ASN A 23 5.64 24.04 -16.07
N SER A 24 6.45 23.57 -17.04
CA SER A 24 6.64 24.24 -18.33
C SER A 24 5.94 23.55 -19.50
N GLY A 25 5.09 22.56 -19.22
CA GLY A 25 4.37 21.81 -20.26
C GLY A 25 3.36 22.69 -20.98
N LEU A 26 3.52 22.83 -22.30
CA LEU A 26 2.59 23.53 -23.18
C LEU A 26 1.56 22.55 -23.77
N ASN A 27 0.39 23.06 -24.14
CA ASN A 27 -0.63 22.25 -24.82
C ASN A 27 -0.17 21.92 -26.24
N GLY A 28 0.10 20.65 -26.50
CA GLY A 28 0.38 20.11 -27.83
C GLY A 28 -0.87 19.53 -28.49
N THR A 29 -0.83 19.45 -29.82
CA THR A 29 -1.83 18.71 -30.60
C THR A 29 -1.49 17.22 -30.58
N PRO A 30 -2.41 16.33 -30.16
CA PRO A 30 -2.20 14.89 -30.24
C PRO A 30 -2.01 14.43 -31.69
N THR A 31 -1.04 13.54 -31.93
CA THR A 31 -0.88 12.84 -33.21
C THR A 31 -1.99 11.81 -33.41
N ILE A 32 -2.11 11.25 -34.62
CA ILE A 32 -3.09 10.19 -34.92
C ILE A 32 -2.84 8.98 -34.01
N GLU A 33 -1.61 8.50 -33.93
CA GLU A 33 -1.21 7.35 -33.08
C GLU A 33 -1.48 7.60 -31.59
N GLU A 34 -1.22 8.83 -31.11
CA GLU A 34 -1.49 9.19 -29.71
C GLU A 34 -2.99 9.16 -29.42
N ARG A 35 -3.83 9.65 -30.35
CA ARG A 35 -5.29 9.59 -30.22
C ARG A 35 -5.84 8.17 -30.29
N GLU A 36 -5.29 7.34 -31.16
CA GLU A 36 -5.65 5.92 -31.25
C GLU A 36 -5.36 5.17 -29.94
N SER A 37 -4.33 5.60 -29.20
CA SER A 37 -4.01 5.12 -27.85
C SER A 37 -4.76 5.88 -26.73
N GLY A 38 -5.79 6.65 -27.06
CA GLY A 38 -6.66 7.34 -26.10
C GLY A 38 -6.07 8.60 -25.46
N ALA A 39 -5.04 9.24 -26.04
CA ALA A 39 -4.55 10.54 -25.58
C ALA A 39 -5.27 11.71 -26.28
N ASP A 40 -6.21 12.33 -25.56
CA ASP A 40 -6.88 13.56 -26.01
C ASP A 40 -6.07 14.83 -25.72
N ARG A 41 -5.13 14.74 -24.77
CA ARG A 41 -4.26 15.83 -24.35
C ARG A 41 -2.81 15.41 -24.40
N VAL A 42 -1.95 16.30 -24.92
CA VAL A 42 -0.50 16.13 -24.90
C VAL A 42 0.14 17.36 -24.29
N GLU A 43 1.04 17.13 -23.34
CA GLU A 43 1.90 18.17 -22.79
C GLU A 43 3.23 18.15 -23.56
N VAL A 44 3.71 19.30 -24.03
CA VAL A 44 4.99 19.42 -24.75
C VAL A 44 5.95 20.28 -23.94
N TYR A 45 7.13 19.73 -23.66
CA TYR A 45 8.16 20.34 -22.84
C TYR A 45 9.40 20.60 -23.67
N THR A 46 9.93 21.82 -23.65
CA THR A 46 11.22 22.12 -24.27
C THR A 46 12.34 21.81 -23.29
N CYS A 47 13.23 20.89 -23.66
CA CYS A 47 14.42 20.56 -22.88
C CYS A 47 15.51 21.63 -23.05
N GLU A 48 16.42 21.74 -22.07
CA GLU A 48 17.61 22.61 -22.15
C GLU A 48 18.49 22.34 -23.38
N CYS A 49 18.46 21.11 -23.92
CA CYS A 49 19.16 20.77 -25.15
C CYS A 49 18.46 21.28 -26.44
N GLY A 50 17.34 22.00 -26.30
CA GLY A 50 16.56 22.55 -27.40
C GLY A 50 15.62 21.57 -28.09
N LYS A 51 15.49 20.34 -27.59
CA LYS A 51 14.55 19.34 -28.12
C LYS A 51 13.22 19.38 -27.37
N ASP A 52 12.13 19.26 -28.12
CA ASP A 52 10.80 19.10 -27.55
C ASP A 52 10.57 17.65 -27.13
N VAL A 53 9.97 17.48 -25.96
CA VAL A 53 9.64 16.21 -25.33
C VAL A 53 8.13 16.18 -25.15
N ARG A 54 7.49 15.16 -25.70
CA ARG A 54 6.04 14.99 -25.64
C ARG A 54 5.67 14.10 -24.46
N PHE A 55 4.59 14.45 -23.78
CA PHE A 55 3.99 13.65 -22.73
C PHE A 55 2.48 13.53 -22.98
N PRO A 56 2.08 12.54 -23.81
CA PRO A 56 0.67 12.24 -24.04
C PRO A 56 -0.01 11.69 -22.79
N ARG A 57 -1.22 12.16 -22.51
CA ARG A 57 -2.04 11.74 -21.37
C ARG A 57 -2.99 10.63 -21.81
N TYR A 58 -2.48 9.40 -21.84
CA TYR A 58 -3.21 8.23 -22.36
C TYR A 58 -4.34 7.77 -21.42
N ASN A 59 -5.52 7.53 -21.98
CA ASN A 59 -6.65 6.91 -21.30
C ASN A 59 -6.82 5.41 -21.63
N ASP A 60 -6.08 4.87 -22.61
CA ASP A 60 -6.07 3.43 -22.87
C ASP A 60 -5.17 2.72 -21.83
N PRO A 61 -5.74 1.89 -20.93
CA PRO A 61 -4.94 1.22 -19.91
C PRO A 61 -3.98 0.18 -20.49
N ALA A 62 -4.22 -0.35 -21.70
CA ALA A 62 -3.26 -1.23 -22.36
C ALA A 62 -1.97 -0.48 -22.73
N LYS A 63 -2.10 0.76 -23.22
CA LYS A 63 -0.93 1.63 -23.48
C LYS A 63 -0.18 1.96 -22.19
N LEU A 64 -0.89 2.11 -21.06
CA LEU A 64 -0.27 2.40 -19.77
C LEU A 64 0.61 1.24 -19.24
N LEU A 65 0.33 -0.02 -19.63
CA LEU A 65 1.20 -1.16 -19.31
C LEU A 65 2.57 -1.08 -20.00
N GLU A 66 2.65 -0.39 -21.14
CA GLU A 66 3.88 -0.12 -21.88
C GLU A 66 4.59 1.12 -21.33
N THR A 67 3.87 2.24 -21.18
CA THR A 67 4.49 3.52 -20.80
C THR A 67 4.93 3.55 -19.33
N ARG A 68 4.21 2.84 -18.45
CA ARG A 68 4.54 2.64 -17.03
C ARG A 68 4.82 3.94 -16.25
N LYS A 69 4.22 5.04 -16.68
CA LYS A 69 4.41 6.34 -16.05
C LYS A 69 3.19 7.24 -16.25
N GLY A 70 2.97 8.14 -15.29
CA GLY A 70 1.84 9.07 -15.35
C GLY A 70 1.59 9.80 -14.05
N ARG A 71 0.41 10.41 -13.95
CA ARG A 71 -0.11 11.04 -12.71
C ARG A 71 -1.29 10.22 -12.19
N CYS A 72 -2.00 10.71 -11.16
CA CYS A 72 -3.04 9.93 -10.46
C CYS A 72 -4.07 9.28 -11.40
N GLY A 73 -4.44 9.94 -12.51
CA GLY A 73 -5.29 9.38 -13.57
C GLY A 73 -4.76 8.10 -14.19
N GLU A 74 -3.55 8.15 -14.73
CA GLU A 74 -2.92 6.98 -15.35
C GLU A 74 -2.63 5.88 -14.33
N TRP A 75 -2.23 6.26 -13.10
CA TRP A 75 -2.03 5.33 -12.00
C TRP A 75 -3.30 4.55 -11.65
N ALA A 76 -4.42 5.24 -11.42
CA ALA A 76 -5.69 4.62 -11.09
C ALA A 76 -6.22 3.76 -12.25
N ASN A 77 -6.10 4.24 -13.49
CA ASN A 77 -6.56 3.53 -14.68
C ASN A 77 -5.80 2.21 -14.90
N CYS A 78 -4.46 2.26 -14.88
CA CYS A 78 -3.64 1.06 -15.04
C CYS A 78 -3.84 0.06 -13.88
N PHE A 79 -3.93 0.56 -12.64
CA PHE A 79 -4.21 -0.30 -11.48
C PHE A 79 -5.58 -0.98 -11.57
N ALA A 80 -6.62 -0.26 -11.98
CA ALA A 80 -7.96 -0.82 -12.17
C ALA A 80 -7.95 -1.97 -13.19
N LEU A 81 -7.22 -1.81 -14.31
CA LEU A 81 -7.05 -2.89 -15.29
C LEU A 81 -6.37 -4.12 -14.67
N MET A 82 -5.24 -3.92 -13.95
CA MET A 82 -4.52 -5.03 -13.33
C MET A 82 -5.38 -5.76 -12.28
N ALA A 83 -6.11 -5.02 -11.46
CA ALA A 83 -7.01 -5.61 -10.47
C ALA A 83 -8.16 -6.39 -11.12
N ALA A 84 -8.76 -5.85 -12.19
CA ALA A 84 -9.80 -6.56 -12.93
C ALA A 84 -9.26 -7.84 -13.60
N ALA A 85 -8.03 -7.81 -14.12
CA ALA A 85 -7.37 -9.00 -14.67
C ALA A 85 -7.08 -10.09 -13.62
N MET A 86 -7.03 -9.71 -12.34
CA MET A 86 -6.92 -10.64 -11.20
C MET A 86 -8.28 -11.08 -10.66
N ASP A 87 -9.37 -10.83 -11.40
CA ASP A 87 -10.75 -11.21 -11.06
C ASP A 87 -11.34 -10.50 -9.83
N PHE A 88 -10.80 -9.32 -9.48
CA PHE A 88 -11.45 -8.46 -8.50
C PHE A 88 -12.67 -7.76 -9.13
N ASP A 89 -13.70 -7.58 -8.30
CA ASP A 89 -14.77 -6.62 -8.56
C ASP A 89 -14.21 -5.21 -8.32
N VAL A 90 -14.08 -4.41 -9.39
CA VAL A 90 -13.39 -3.11 -9.37
C VAL A 90 -14.38 -1.96 -9.59
N ARG A 91 -14.18 -0.85 -8.85
CA ARG A 91 -14.75 0.45 -9.16
C ARG A 91 -13.66 1.48 -9.42
N TYR A 92 -13.81 2.24 -10.49
CA TYR A 92 -13.05 3.47 -10.69
C TYR A 92 -13.73 4.61 -9.95
N ILE A 93 -13.00 5.32 -9.09
CA ILE A 93 -13.54 6.37 -8.24
C ILE A 93 -13.14 7.74 -8.78
N TYR A 94 -14.14 8.59 -8.99
CA TYR A 94 -13.96 9.95 -9.46
C TYR A 94 -14.40 10.96 -8.40
N ASP A 95 -13.44 11.68 -7.86
CA ASP A 95 -13.68 12.88 -7.07
C ASP A 95 -13.62 14.11 -7.98
N VAL A 96 -14.70 14.88 -7.99
CA VAL A 96 -14.84 16.07 -8.84
C VAL A 96 -13.83 17.18 -8.53
N SER A 97 -13.08 17.08 -7.42
CA SER A 97 -11.98 17.97 -7.04
C SER A 97 -10.60 17.48 -7.52
N ASP A 98 -10.56 16.93 -8.73
CA ASP A 98 -9.35 16.57 -9.47
C ASP A 98 -8.49 15.49 -8.79
N HIS A 99 -9.14 14.41 -8.34
CA HIS A 99 -8.44 13.19 -7.91
C HIS A 99 -9.24 11.95 -8.26
N VAL A 100 -8.53 10.84 -8.44
CA VAL A 100 -9.11 9.56 -8.83
C VAL A 100 -8.34 8.43 -8.18
N TRP A 101 -9.04 7.34 -7.87
CA TRP A 101 -8.49 6.15 -7.25
C TRP A 101 -9.41 4.95 -7.54
N VAL A 102 -9.22 3.84 -6.83
CA VAL A 102 -9.94 2.59 -7.08
C VAL A 102 -10.58 2.06 -5.79
N GLU A 103 -11.74 1.40 -5.90
CA GLU A 103 -12.23 0.51 -4.84
C GLU A 103 -12.22 -0.93 -5.35
N LEU A 104 -11.83 -1.86 -4.48
CA LEU A 104 -11.88 -3.31 -4.73
C LEU A 104 -12.88 -3.94 -3.77
N TRP A 105 -13.77 -4.79 -4.28
CA TRP A 105 -14.61 -5.60 -3.42
C TRP A 105 -13.83 -6.79 -2.87
N ILE A 106 -13.87 -6.95 -1.55
CA ILE A 106 -13.17 -8.04 -0.86
C ILE A 106 -14.20 -8.89 -0.14
N ALA A 107 -14.36 -10.13 -0.61
CA ALA A 107 -15.44 -11.02 -0.18
C ALA A 107 -15.34 -11.39 1.29
N GLU A 108 -14.12 -11.56 1.81
CA GLU A 108 -13.82 -11.90 3.19
C GLU A 108 -14.24 -10.80 4.16
N TYR A 109 -14.09 -9.54 3.75
CA TYR A 109 -14.56 -8.38 4.52
C TYR A 109 -16.00 -8.01 4.20
N ASP A 110 -16.56 -8.61 3.16
CA ASP A 110 -17.87 -8.28 2.62
C ASP A 110 -18.02 -6.76 2.43
N ASN A 111 -16.97 -6.09 1.93
CA ASN A 111 -16.97 -4.64 1.77
C ASN A 111 -16.15 -4.16 0.56
N TRP A 112 -16.43 -2.94 0.12
CA TRP A 112 -15.59 -2.19 -0.80
C TRP A 112 -14.43 -1.56 -0.03
N VAL A 113 -13.21 -1.90 -0.45
CA VAL A 113 -11.97 -1.41 0.15
C VAL A 113 -11.38 -0.35 -0.75
N HIS A 114 -11.10 0.82 -0.16
CA HIS A 114 -10.42 1.93 -0.81
C HIS A 114 -8.97 1.58 -1.17
N CYS A 115 -8.56 1.89 -2.40
CA CYS A 115 -7.19 1.71 -2.88
C CYS A 115 -6.73 2.95 -3.67
N ASP A 116 -5.73 3.67 -3.16
CA ASP A 116 -5.02 4.71 -3.92
C ASP A 116 -3.64 4.19 -4.33
N PRO A 117 -3.45 3.75 -5.60
CA PRO A 117 -2.19 3.19 -6.06
C PRO A 117 -1.09 4.24 -6.21
N CYS A 118 -1.44 5.51 -6.45
CA CYS A 118 -0.50 6.62 -6.55
C CYS A 118 0.14 6.89 -5.20
N GLU A 119 -0.64 6.83 -4.14
CA GLU A 119 -0.17 7.06 -2.77
C GLU A 119 0.34 5.77 -2.10
N ASN A 120 0.03 4.59 -2.64
CA ASN A 120 0.25 3.28 -2.02
C ASN A 120 -0.50 3.16 -0.69
N ILE A 121 -1.78 3.49 -0.73
CA ILE A 121 -2.68 3.50 0.44
C ILE A 121 -3.82 2.52 0.20
N ILE A 122 -4.09 1.68 1.18
CA ILE A 122 -5.21 0.75 1.19
C ILE A 122 -6.03 0.99 2.46
N ASP A 123 -7.36 0.96 2.30
CA ASP A 123 -8.37 1.07 3.35
C ASP A 123 -8.25 2.31 4.26
N ARG A 124 -7.95 3.47 3.65
CA ARG A 124 -7.94 4.78 4.34
C ARG A 124 -8.70 5.84 3.57
N PRO A 125 -10.02 5.71 3.46
CA PRO A 125 -10.82 6.66 2.69
C PRO A 125 -10.76 8.09 3.23
N LEU A 126 -10.46 8.29 4.52
CA LEU A 126 -10.37 9.63 5.11
C LEU A 126 -9.03 10.35 4.85
N VAL A 127 -8.10 9.74 4.12
CA VAL A 127 -6.82 10.39 3.75
C VAL A 127 -7.04 11.72 3.03
N TYR A 128 -8.11 11.84 2.24
CA TYR A 128 -8.37 13.05 1.47
C TYR A 128 -8.92 14.19 2.33
N GLU A 129 -9.95 13.93 3.14
CA GLU A 129 -10.55 14.96 3.99
C GLU A 129 -9.72 15.25 5.24
N LYS A 130 -9.36 14.22 6.03
CA LYS A 130 -8.56 14.39 7.27
C LYS A 130 -7.09 14.64 6.95
N GLY A 131 -6.49 13.87 6.04
CA GLY A 131 -5.06 13.98 5.73
C GLY A 131 -4.76 15.23 4.91
N TRP A 132 -5.31 15.32 3.69
CA TRP A 132 -5.00 16.41 2.76
C TRP A 132 -5.81 17.68 2.99
N GLY A 133 -6.83 17.63 3.86
CA GLY A 133 -7.72 18.76 4.09
C GLY A 133 -8.63 19.08 2.90
N LYS A 134 -8.84 18.13 1.97
CA LYS A 134 -9.69 18.33 0.79
C LYS A 134 -11.14 18.61 1.22
N LYS A 135 -11.74 19.60 0.56
CA LYS A 135 -13.17 19.94 0.70
C LYS A 135 -13.96 19.14 -0.33
N LEU A 136 -14.22 17.87 -0.02
CA LEU A 136 -14.94 16.97 -0.92
C LEU A 136 -16.40 17.39 -1.10
N SER A 137 -16.97 17.08 -2.27
CA SER A 137 -18.38 17.37 -2.58
C SER A 137 -19.08 16.17 -3.24
N TYR A 138 -18.56 15.71 -4.38
CA TYR A 138 -19.09 14.56 -5.11
C TYR A 138 -17.97 13.57 -5.39
N VAL A 139 -18.10 12.36 -4.86
CA VAL A 139 -17.23 11.22 -5.16
C VAL A 139 -18.10 10.10 -5.71
N ILE A 140 -17.91 9.79 -6.99
CA ILE A 140 -18.75 8.85 -7.73
C ILE A 140 -17.93 7.62 -8.11
N ALA A 141 -18.46 6.46 -7.77
CA ALA A 141 -17.90 5.16 -8.11
C ALA A 141 -18.52 4.63 -9.41
N PHE A 142 -17.67 4.16 -10.32
CA PHE A 142 -18.04 3.53 -11.58
C PHE A 142 -17.57 2.08 -11.57
N GLY A 143 -18.50 1.14 -11.41
CA GLY A 143 -18.29 -0.28 -11.62
C GLY A 143 -18.77 -0.71 -13.01
N THR A 144 -18.53 -1.97 -13.35
CA THR A 144 -18.96 -2.57 -14.63
C THR A 144 -20.48 -2.66 -14.77
N ASP A 145 -21.19 -2.89 -13.66
CA ASP A 145 -22.63 -3.15 -13.60
C ASP A 145 -23.40 -2.16 -12.71
N HIS A 146 -22.72 -1.13 -12.18
CA HIS A 146 -23.35 -0.10 -11.36
C HIS A 146 -22.55 1.21 -11.31
N VAL A 147 -23.25 2.30 -10.98
CA VAL A 147 -22.67 3.61 -10.67
C VAL A 147 -23.31 4.13 -9.38
N TYR A 148 -22.50 4.49 -8.39
CA TYR A 148 -23.00 4.94 -7.09
C TYR A 148 -22.31 6.19 -6.59
N ASP A 149 -23.06 7.00 -5.86
CA ASP A 149 -22.48 8.02 -4.99
C ASP A 149 -21.91 7.34 -3.74
N VAL A 150 -20.60 7.51 -3.55
CA VAL A 150 -19.81 6.96 -2.44
C VAL A 150 -19.18 8.08 -1.59
N THR A 151 -19.61 9.33 -1.78
CA THR A 151 -19.06 10.52 -1.08
C THR A 151 -18.91 10.32 0.42
N TRP A 152 -19.92 9.72 1.06
CA TRP A 152 -20.00 9.53 2.51
C TRP A 152 -18.96 8.54 3.06
N ARG A 153 -18.35 7.70 2.21
CA ARG A 153 -17.17 6.91 2.61
C ARG A 153 -15.98 7.81 2.89
N TYR A 154 -15.84 8.89 2.14
CA TYR A 154 -14.65 9.73 2.10
C TYR A 154 -14.78 11.00 2.95
N THR A 155 -15.92 11.21 3.59
CA THR A 155 -16.20 12.37 4.44
C THR A 155 -16.70 11.97 5.82
N LEU A 156 -16.41 12.81 6.82
CA LEU A 156 -16.85 12.67 8.20
C LEU A 156 -17.95 13.67 8.53
N ASP A 157 -17.77 14.91 8.09
CA ASP A 157 -18.76 15.96 8.31
C ASP A 157 -19.72 15.99 7.12
N HIS A 158 -20.72 15.10 7.17
CA HIS A 158 -21.76 15.02 6.13
C HIS A 158 -22.53 16.35 5.99
N MET A 159 -22.75 17.08 7.09
CA MET A 159 -23.48 18.35 7.07
C MET A 159 -22.70 19.44 6.34
N LYS A 160 -21.39 19.52 6.55
CA LYS A 160 -20.49 20.39 5.78
C LYS A 160 -20.41 19.95 4.32
N THR A 161 -20.29 18.65 4.07
CA THR A 161 -20.23 18.09 2.72
C THR A 161 -21.48 18.43 1.91
N ILE A 162 -22.68 18.29 2.49
CA ILE A 162 -23.96 18.66 1.84
C ILE A 162 -23.96 20.12 1.40
N ARG A 163 -23.38 21.04 2.18
CA ARG A 163 -23.30 22.47 1.80
C ARG A 163 -22.40 22.73 0.60
N LEU A 164 -21.44 21.83 0.32
CA LEU A 164 -20.56 21.92 -0.84
C LEU A 164 -21.19 21.29 -2.11
N ARG A 165 -22.29 20.54 -1.95
CA ARG A 165 -22.96 19.83 -3.03
C ARG A 165 -24.02 20.71 -3.71
N ASN A 166 -23.54 21.68 -4.48
CA ASN A 166 -24.38 22.69 -5.12
C ASN A 166 -24.55 22.53 -6.65
N ARG A 167 -23.96 21.51 -7.27
CA ARG A 167 -24.03 21.29 -8.73
C ARG A 167 -25.31 20.63 -9.20
N VAL A 168 -25.94 19.84 -8.34
CA VAL A 168 -27.19 19.11 -8.63
C VAL A 168 -27.98 18.92 -7.34
N ARG A 169 -29.32 18.96 -7.43
CA ARG A 169 -30.19 18.64 -6.28
C ARG A 169 -30.06 17.16 -5.93
N GLU A 170 -29.93 16.84 -4.64
CA GLU A 170 -29.73 15.46 -4.17
C GLU A 170 -30.80 14.47 -4.68
N GLY A 171 -32.07 14.86 -4.65
CA GLY A 171 -33.16 14.04 -5.17
C GLY A 171 -33.05 13.78 -6.68
N VAL A 172 -32.51 14.72 -7.45
CA VAL A 172 -32.29 14.55 -8.90
C VAL A 172 -31.13 13.59 -9.16
N LEU A 173 -30.01 13.76 -8.44
CA LEU A 173 -28.86 12.86 -8.55
C LEU A 173 -29.22 11.42 -8.15
N SER A 174 -29.90 11.25 -7.01
CA SER A 174 -30.36 9.95 -6.53
C SER A 174 -31.29 9.26 -7.52
N ASN A 175 -32.28 9.99 -8.06
CA ASN A 175 -33.18 9.46 -9.08
C ASN A 175 -32.45 9.10 -10.39
N PHE A 176 -31.48 9.91 -10.79
CA PHE A 176 -30.66 9.65 -11.97
C PHE A 176 -29.84 8.37 -11.81
N LEU A 177 -29.10 8.23 -10.71
CA LEU A 177 -28.30 7.04 -10.41
C LEU A 177 -29.18 5.80 -10.29
N THR A 178 -30.35 5.90 -9.66
CA THR A 178 -31.32 4.79 -9.58
C THR A 178 -31.75 4.33 -10.98
N LYS A 179 -32.16 5.26 -11.86
CA LYS A 179 -32.55 4.94 -13.24
C LYS A 179 -31.38 4.42 -14.09
N LEU A 180 -30.17 4.91 -13.86
CA LEU A 180 -28.97 4.43 -14.54
C LEU A 180 -28.68 2.98 -14.14
N ASN A 181 -28.65 2.68 -12.84
CA ASN A 181 -28.44 1.33 -12.34
C ASN A 181 -29.52 0.34 -12.77
N SER A 182 -30.80 0.75 -12.82
CA SER A 182 -31.86 -0.10 -13.36
C SER A 182 -31.65 -0.49 -14.82
N ARG A 183 -31.05 0.40 -15.64
CA ARG A 183 -30.71 0.09 -17.04
C ARG A 183 -29.50 -0.83 -17.13
N MET A 184 -28.47 -0.61 -16.32
CA MET A 184 -27.28 -1.46 -16.27
C MET A 184 -27.61 -2.89 -15.80
N ALA A 185 -28.53 -3.01 -14.83
CA ALA A 185 -29.01 -4.30 -14.32
C ALA A 185 -29.74 -5.15 -15.37
N GLY A 186 -30.23 -4.56 -16.48
CA GLY A 186 -30.92 -5.30 -17.55
C GLY A 186 -30.05 -6.35 -18.24
N ASN A 187 -28.72 -6.21 -18.18
CA ASN A 187 -27.76 -7.14 -18.76
C ASN A 187 -27.16 -8.11 -17.73
N SER A 188 -27.61 -8.06 -16.46
CA SER A 188 -27.04 -8.85 -15.36
C SER A 188 -27.92 -10.05 -15.01
N THR A 189 -27.32 -11.09 -14.43
CA THR A 189 -28.06 -12.24 -13.89
C THR A 189 -28.87 -11.86 -12.66
N GLN A 190 -29.93 -12.61 -12.35
CA GLN A 190 -30.76 -12.33 -11.16
C GLN A 190 -29.94 -12.47 -9.87
N GLU A 191 -29.01 -13.43 -9.84
CA GLU A 191 -28.07 -13.67 -8.75
C GLU A 191 -27.18 -12.45 -8.52
N ARG A 192 -26.59 -11.89 -9.59
CA ARG A 192 -25.74 -10.69 -9.49
C ARG A 192 -26.53 -9.48 -9.05
N VAL A 193 -27.74 -9.28 -9.57
CA VAL A 193 -28.61 -8.17 -9.14
C VAL A 193 -28.97 -8.29 -7.66
N LYS A 194 -29.26 -9.50 -7.17
CA LYS A 194 -29.52 -9.75 -5.74
C LYS A 194 -28.28 -9.47 -4.90
N GLU A 195 -27.12 -9.89 -5.36
CA GLU A 195 -25.85 -9.63 -4.71
C GLU A 195 -25.57 -8.12 -4.61
N LEU A 196 -25.61 -7.38 -5.73
CA LEU A 196 -25.36 -5.94 -5.76
C LEU A 196 -26.29 -5.17 -4.82
N ARG A 197 -27.57 -5.56 -4.75
CA ARG A 197 -28.53 -4.98 -3.79
C ARG A 197 -28.08 -5.21 -2.35
N ARG A 198 -27.65 -6.43 -2.00
CA ARG A 198 -27.13 -6.77 -0.66
C ARG A 198 -25.90 -5.94 -0.33
N ARG A 199 -24.92 -5.87 -1.25
CA ARG A 199 -23.70 -5.07 -1.10
C ARG A 199 -24.02 -3.59 -0.92
N ARG A 200 -24.98 -3.05 -1.69
CA ARG A 200 -25.40 -1.64 -1.59
C ARG A 200 -26.09 -1.33 -0.28
N VAL A 201 -26.93 -2.23 0.25
CA VAL A 201 -27.54 -2.03 1.58
C VAL A 201 -26.46 -1.96 2.66
N ARG A 202 -25.47 -2.85 2.64
CA ARG A 202 -24.35 -2.83 3.57
C ARG A 202 -23.55 -1.53 3.49
N GLU A 203 -23.23 -1.09 2.29
CA GLU A 203 -22.56 0.19 2.03
C GLU A 203 -23.37 1.40 2.53
N LEU A 204 -24.68 1.42 2.33
CA LEU A 204 -25.53 2.49 2.86
C LEU A 204 -25.56 2.50 4.40
N VAL A 205 -25.53 1.32 5.05
CA VAL A 205 -25.42 1.23 6.51
C VAL A 205 -24.08 1.80 6.99
N GLU A 206 -22.97 1.49 6.30
CA GLU A 206 -21.65 2.09 6.57
C GLU A 206 -21.73 3.63 6.50
N PHE A 207 -22.42 4.18 5.50
CA PHE A 207 -22.57 5.63 5.34
C PHE A 207 -23.46 6.28 6.40
N LEU A 208 -24.30 5.52 7.10
CA LEU A 208 -25.12 6.04 8.20
C LEU A 208 -24.34 6.09 9.52
N VAL A 209 -23.19 5.43 9.61
CA VAL A 209 -22.29 5.56 10.76
C VAL A 209 -21.60 6.92 10.66
N VAL A 210 -22.25 7.93 11.23
CA VAL A 210 -21.74 9.30 11.35
C VAL A 210 -20.97 9.40 12.68
N GLY A 211 -19.63 9.48 12.64
CA GLY A 211 -18.79 9.62 13.83
C GLY A 211 -17.48 8.84 13.76
N GLU A 212 -16.89 8.56 14.93
CA GLU A 212 -15.61 7.87 15.07
C GLU A 212 -15.65 6.48 14.42
N ARG A 213 -14.91 6.32 13.31
CA ARG A 213 -14.57 5.00 12.77
C ARG A 213 -13.43 4.43 13.61
N SER A 214 -13.25 3.10 13.61
CA SER A 214 -12.13 2.45 14.32
C SER A 214 -10.74 2.95 13.90
N THR A 215 -10.66 3.68 12.77
CA THR A 215 -9.47 4.33 12.20
C THR A 215 -9.36 5.83 12.55
N ASP A 216 -10.27 6.39 13.35
CA ASP A 216 -10.31 7.84 13.60
C ASP A 216 -9.14 8.38 14.43
N GLY A 217 -8.45 7.51 15.16
CA GLY A 217 -7.18 7.80 15.83
C GLY A 217 -5.94 7.58 14.96
N ASP A 218 -6.08 7.21 13.68
CA ASP A 218 -4.95 7.05 12.77
C ASP A 218 -4.45 8.43 12.29
N ASN A 219 -3.14 8.62 12.24
CA ASN A 219 -2.55 9.85 11.67
C ASN A 219 -2.61 9.72 10.14
N TYR A 220 -3.48 10.49 9.48
CA TYR A 220 -3.73 10.34 8.04
C TYR A 220 -2.61 10.91 7.16
N GLY A 221 -1.62 11.60 7.74
CA GLY A 221 -0.48 12.18 7.01
C GLY A 221 -0.87 13.25 5.99
N GLY A 222 0.12 14.00 5.50
CA GLY A 222 -0.04 14.89 4.35
C GLY A 222 0.05 14.14 3.02
N ARG A 223 -0.25 14.82 1.90
CA ARG A 223 -0.02 14.26 0.56
C ARG A 223 1.45 13.93 0.36
N VAL A 224 1.76 12.69 -0.05
CA VAL A 224 3.14 12.24 -0.23
C VAL A 224 3.61 12.68 -1.62
N SER A 225 4.26 13.84 -1.70
CA SER A 225 5.03 14.19 -2.90
C SER A 225 6.31 13.35 -2.93
N GLU A 226 6.77 12.94 -4.12
CA GLU A 226 7.90 12.02 -4.32
C GLU A 226 9.25 12.47 -3.70
N ASN A 227 9.32 13.69 -3.15
CA ASN A 227 10.49 14.21 -2.44
C ASN A 227 10.41 14.12 -0.90
N SER A 228 9.36 13.51 -0.35
CA SER A 228 9.22 13.28 1.10
C SER A 228 8.91 11.81 1.35
N ILE A 229 9.94 10.98 1.38
CA ILE A 229 9.84 9.57 1.79
C ILE A 229 9.76 9.55 3.33
N GLU A 230 8.57 9.76 3.87
CA GLU A 230 8.21 9.29 5.21
C GLU A 230 7.04 8.32 5.05
N TYR A 231 7.35 7.02 5.12
CA TYR A 231 6.37 5.95 5.12
C TYR A 231 5.90 5.74 6.57
N TYR A 232 4.67 6.15 6.87
CA TYR A 232 4.04 5.81 8.15
C TYR A 232 3.07 4.61 7.97
N PRO A 233 3.37 3.44 8.55
CA PRO A 233 2.41 2.33 8.61
C PRO A 233 1.32 2.65 9.66
N PHE A 234 0.03 2.52 9.29
CA PHE A 234 -1.11 2.62 10.22
C PHE A 234 -2.04 1.43 10.09
N LYS A 235 -2.84 1.22 11.15
CA LYS A 235 -3.65 0.04 11.49
C LYS A 235 -4.42 -0.63 10.34
N GLY A 236 -4.91 0.10 9.34
CA GLY A 236 -5.58 -0.48 8.16
C GLY A 236 -4.65 -1.27 7.22
N ASP A 237 -3.41 -0.79 7.02
CA ASP A 237 -2.34 -1.52 6.31
C ASP A 237 -1.91 -2.76 7.12
N VAL A 238 -2.01 -2.66 8.45
CA VAL A 238 -1.77 -3.75 9.41
C VAL A 238 -2.92 -4.79 9.41
N ALA A 239 -4.16 -4.42 9.13
CA ALA A 239 -5.24 -5.40 9.00
C ALA A 239 -5.23 -6.08 7.62
N TRP A 240 -4.99 -5.28 6.57
CA TRP A 240 -4.93 -5.72 5.17
C TRP A 240 -3.81 -6.73 4.91
N ARG A 241 -2.59 -6.41 5.35
CA ARG A 241 -1.45 -7.31 5.23
C ARG A 241 -1.56 -8.50 6.21
N ALA A 242 -2.29 -8.40 7.33
CA ALA A 242 -2.51 -9.51 8.27
C ALA A 242 -3.42 -10.58 7.67
N ALA A 243 -4.48 -10.19 6.97
CA ALA A 243 -5.40 -11.13 6.33
C ALA A 243 -4.78 -11.86 5.12
N ARG A 244 -3.72 -11.32 4.52
CA ARG A 244 -2.98 -11.92 3.41
C ARG A 244 -1.70 -12.66 3.83
N SER A 245 -1.42 -12.78 5.13
CA SER A 245 -0.14 -13.30 5.66
C SER A 245 1.10 -12.51 5.21
N GLU A 246 0.94 -11.23 4.85
CA GLU A 246 1.99 -10.31 4.38
C GLU A 246 2.48 -9.33 5.48
N LEU A 247 1.84 -9.32 6.66
CA LEU A 247 2.52 -8.97 7.91
C LEU A 247 3.02 -10.27 8.49
N GLY A 248 4.31 -10.33 8.74
CA GLY A 248 4.89 -11.31 9.65
C GLY A 248 4.39 -11.17 11.09
N CYS A 249 3.20 -10.63 11.36
CA CYS A 249 2.48 -10.84 12.61
C CYS A 249 1.60 -12.09 12.48
N SER A 250 2.27 -13.23 12.30
CA SER A 250 1.84 -14.34 13.14
C SER A 250 2.05 -13.84 14.57
N VAL A 251 1.12 -14.09 15.48
CA VAL A 251 1.57 -14.44 16.83
C VAL A 251 2.39 -15.69 16.58
N LYS A 252 3.68 -15.49 16.26
CA LYS A 252 4.60 -16.56 16.00
C LYS A 252 4.63 -17.22 17.36
N LYS A 253 4.05 -18.42 17.43
CA LYS A 253 4.26 -19.28 18.58
C LYS A 253 5.77 -19.28 18.78
N ASP A 254 6.23 -18.88 19.97
CA ASP A 254 7.65 -18.68 20.24
C ASP A 254 8.44 -19.81 19.60
N THR A 255 9.31 -19.45 18.66
CA THR A 255 10.11 -20.42 17.95
C THR A 255 11.15 -20.90 18.92
N VAL A 256 10.97 -22.16 19.33
CA VAL A 256 11.95 -22.87 20.13
C VAL A 256 12.74 -23.75 19.18
N ILE A 257 14.04 -23.47 19.08
CA ILE A 257 14.97 -24.21 18.24
C ILE A 257 15.28 -25.53 18.92
N THR A 258 14.84 -26.63 18.32
CA THR A 258 15.22 -27.98 18.75
C THR A 258 16.50 -28.41 18.04
N LEU A 259 17.41 -29.05 18.77
CA LEU A 259 18.66 -29.58 18.22
C LEU A 259 18.39 -30.77 17.29
N ASN A 260 19.10 -30.83 16.16
CA ASN A 260 19.04 -31.97 15.26
C ASN A 260 20.01 -33.09 15.70
N GLN A 261 19.91 -34.27 15.07
CA GLN A 261 20.75 -35.43 15.44
C GLN A 261 22.25 -35.18 15.27
N GLU A 262 22.64 -34.37 14.29
CA GLU A 262 24.04 -34.03 14.02
C GLU A 262 24.62 -33.07 15.07
N GLU A 263 23.84 -32.08 15.51
CA GLU A 263 24.23 -31.15 16.58
C GLU A 263 24.35 -31.87 17.92
N LEU A 264 23.46 -32.83 18.18
CA LEU A 264 23.51 -33.69 19.36
C LEU A 264 24.73 -34.64 19.33
N SER A 265 25.03 -35.24 18.17
CA SER A 265 26.18 -36.14 18.04
C SER A 265 27.51 -35.40 18.14
N ASN A 266 27.61 -34.22 17.52
CA ASN A 266 28.79 -33.35 17.53
C ASN A 266 28.91 -32.52 18.82
N LYS A 267 27.88 -32.50 19.67
CA LYS A 267 27.80 -31.71 20.92
C LYS A 267 28.07 -30.22 20.69
N LYS A 268 27.64 -29.70 19.54
CA LYS A 268 27.87 -28.31 19.13
C LYS A 268 26.66 -27.80 18.37
N PHE A 269 26.12 -26.67 18.84
CA PHE A 269 25.13 -25.86 18.15
C PHE A 269 25.75 -24.52 17.79
N SER A 270 25.50 -24.04 16.57
CA SER A 270 25.95 -22.74 16.09
C SER A 270 24.89 -22.15 15.20
N LEU A 271 24.49 -20.91 15.48
CA LEU A 271 23.55 -20.14 14.69
C LEU A 271 24.17 -18.77 14.43
N GLU A 272 24.31 -18.42 13.16
CA GLU A 272 24.84 -17.13 12.74
C GLU A 272 23.81 -16.43 11.86
N TYR A 273 23.59 -15.14 12.08
CA TYR A 273 22.72 -14.31 11.25
C TYR A 273 23.54 -13.26 10.50
N ASN A 274 23.44 -13.27 9.18
CA ASN A 274 24.04 -12.26 8.31
C ASN A 274 23.00 -11.19 7.97
N CYS A 275 23.12 -10.01 8.58
CA CYS A 275 22.18 -8.93 8.34
C CYS A 275 22.27 -8.38 6.91
N ALA A 276 23.41 -8.41 6.24
CA ALA A 276 23.52 -7.91 4.85
C ALA A 276 22.76 -8.77 3.85
N GLN A 277 22.80 -10.10 4.01
CA GLN A 277 22.14 -11.06 3.11
C GLN A 277 20.73 -11.46 3.56
N ASP A 278 20.34 -11.04 4.77
CA ASP A 278 19.10 -11.45 5.43
C ASP A 278 18.95 -12.97 5.54
N THR A 279 20.01 -13.64 6.01
CA THR A 279 20.08 -15.10 6.07
C THR A 279 20.68 -15.60 7.39
N TYR A 280 20.12 -16.69 7.91
CA TYR A 280 20.74 -17.51 8.95
C TYR A 280 21.57 -18.63 8.34
N THR A 281 22.67 -18.97 9.00
CA THR A 281 23.47 -20.16 8.76
C THR A 281 23.44 -21.07 9.99
N ARG A 282 22.98 -22.31 9.82
CA ARG A 282 22.93 -23.36 10.84
C ARG A 282 23.50 -24.65 10.25
N GLY A 283 24.72 -25.01 10.61
CA GLY A 283 25.43 -26.11 9.94
C GLY A 283 25.62 -25.80 8.45
N THR A 284 25.10 -26.66 7.57
CA THR A 284 25.11 -26.47 6.11
C THR A 284 23.85 -25.77 5.58
N GLU A 285 22.86 -25.51 6.43
CA GLU A 285 21.60 -24.92 6.01
C GLU A 285 21.68 -23.40 5.96
N THR A 286 21.07 -22.82 4.92
CA THR A 286 20.88 -21.37 4.79
C THR A 286 19.38 -21.06 4.77
N ILE A 287 18.93 -20.30 5.76
CA ILE A 287 17.52 -19.93 5.93
C ILE A 287 17.37 -18.43 5.69
N LYS A 288 16.44 -18.02 4.82
CA LYS A 288 16.17 -16.60 4.55
C LYS A 288 15.23 -15.99 5.58
N GLY A 289 15.48 -14.73 5.91
CA GLY A 289 14.66 -13.89 6.76
C GLY A 289 15.12 -13.88 8.22
N TRP A 290 15.39 -12.68 8.76
CA TRP A 290 15.80 -12.47 10.15
C TRP A 290 14.80 -12.99 11.19
N SER A 291 13.50 -13.02 10.85
CA SER A 291 12.45 -13.51 11.72
C SER A 291 12.29 -15.03 11.70
N ALA A 292 13.10 -15.77 10.92
CA ALA A 292 12.97 -17.23 10.80
C ALA A 292 13.20 -17.97 12.13
N TYR A 293 14.25 -17.60 12.87
CA TYR A 293 14.55 -18.16 14.20
C TYR A 293 14.36 -17.19 15.36
N ALA A 294 14.40 -15.88 15.10
CA ALA A 294 14.21 -14.88 16.14
C ALA A 294 12.77 -14.88 16.65
N ASN A 295 12.65 -14.82 17.97
CA ASN A 295 11.48 -14.30 18.68
C ASN A 295 11.71 -12.81 18.90
N PHE A 296 10.64 -12.04 18.95
CA PHE A 296 10.77 -10.60 19.14
C PHE A 296 9.53 -10.01 19.80
N SER A 297 9.74 -8.94 20.55
CA SER A 297 8.69 -8.11 21.13
C SER A 297 8.93 -6.64 20.78
N GLY A 298 7.86 -5.89 20.57
CA GLY A 298 7.93 -4.54 19.99
C GLY A 298 8.09 -4.56 18.47
N GLN A 299 8.23 -3.37 17.87
CA GLN A 299 8.33 -3.23 16.41
C GLN A 299 9.80 -3.21 15.97
N ILE A 300 10.25 -4.31 15.38
CA ILE A 300 11.63 -4.48 14.89
C ILE A 300 11.61 -4.59 13.37
N GLN A 301 12.58 -3.94 12.75
CA GLN A 301 12.77 -3.96 11.30
C GLN A 301 14.23 -4.19 10.94
N ARG A 302 14.44 -4.80 9.77
CA ARG A 302 15.72 -4.78 9.09
C ARG A 302 15.80 -3.55 8.21
N LYS A 303 16.68 -2.62 8.55
CA LYS A 303 16.90 -1.39 7.78
C LYS A 303 18.12 -1.57 6.87
N ILE A 304 17.96 -1.19 5.60
CA ILE A 304 19.04 -1.14 4.62
C ILE A 304 19.30 0.32 4.31
N GLU A 305 20.53 0.77 4.51
CA GLU A 305 20.97 2.11 4.15
C GLU A 305 21.96 2.01 2.99
N THR A 306 21.49 2.39 1.79
CA THR A 306 22.28 2.32 0.57
C THR A 306 23.43 3.32 0.57
N ASP A 307 23.22 4.50 1.16
CA ASP A 307 24.22 5.57 1.22
C ASP A 307 25.40 5.21 2.11
N TRP A 308 25.13 4.46 3.19
CA TRP A 308 26.14 4.01 4.16
C TRP A 308 26.64 2.59 3.89
N LYS A 309 26.04 1.88 2.92
CA LYS A 309 26.31 0.46 2.61
C LYS A 309 26.18 -0.44 3.84
N MET A 310 25.14 -0.21 4.65
CA MET A 310 24.90 -0.94 5.89
C MET A 310 23.54 -1.63 5.87
N ALA A 311 23.46 -2.77 6.56
CA ALA A 311 22.20 -3.40 6.91
C ALA A 311 22.25 -3.81 8.38
N TYR A 312 21.20 -3.46 9.12
CA TYR A 312 21.13 -3.71 10.56
C TYR A 312 19.68 -3.94 11.01
N LEU A 313 19.53 -4.60 12.16
CA LEU A 313 18.24 -4.73 12.84
C LEU A 313 18.09 -3.59 13.83
N CYS A 314 16.97 -2.89 13.78
CA CYS A 314 16.66 -1.81 14.70
C CYS A 314 15.17 -1.78 15.03
N ARG A 315 14.85 -1.08 16.12
CA ARG A 315 13.47 -0.69 16.39
C ARG A 315 12.92 0.22 15.28
N GLN A 316 11.61 0.21 15.08
CA GLN A 316 10.95 1.21 14.25
C GLN A 316 11.04 2.60 14.88
N GLU A 317 11.04 3.63 14.05
CA GLU A 317 11.14 5.01 14.51
C GLU A 317 9.89 5.39 15.31
N GLY A 318 10.09 5.97 16.51
CA GLY A 318 9.02 6.26 17.47
C GLY A 318 8.85 5.24 18.60
N GLU A 319 9.50 4.07 18.52
CA GLU A 319 9.45 3.06 19.59
C GLU A 319 10.50 3.30 20.69
N GLY A 320 10.08 3.16 21.94
CA GLY A 320 10.96 3.30 23.10
C GLY A 320 11.88 2.10 23.31
N GLU A 321 11.33 0.88 23.22
CA GLU A 321 12.03 -0.38 23.51
C GLU A 321 11.58 -1.50 22.57
N ALA A 322 12.47 -2.44 22.27
CA ALA A 322 12.17 -3.65 21.53
C ALA A 322 13.17 -4.76 21.91
N GLU A 323 12.74 -6.02 21.82
CA GLU A 323 13.56 -7.17 22.20
C GLU A 323 13.65 -8.17 21.04
N ILE A 324 14.84 -8.71 20.81
CA ILE A 324 15.06 -9.88 19.95
C ILE A 324 15.65 -10.97 20.84
N SER A 325 15.06 -12.16 20.79
CA SER A 325 15.52 -13.32 21.54
C SER A 325 15.54 -14.58 20.68
N TRP A 326 16.40 -15.53 21.06
CA TRP A 326 16.47 -16.85 20.43
C TRP A 326 16.31 -17.90 21.51
N SER A 327 15.25 -18.71 21.40
CA SER A 327 14.95 -19.76 22.36
C SER A 327 15.44 -21.11 21.83
N ILE A 328 16.21 -21.85 22.63
CA ILE A 328 16.78 -23.13 22.25
C ILE A 328 16.33 -24.18 23.26
N ASP A 329 15.71 -25.27 22.78
CA ASP A 329 15.33 -26.40 23.63
C ASP A 329 16.53 -27.32 23.86
N LEU A 330 17.00 -27.33 25.10
CA LEU A 330 18.08 -28.18 25.57
C LEU A 330 17.60 -29.28 26.53
N SER A 331 16.29 -29.52 26.66
CA SER A 331 15.70 -30.49 27.60
C SER A 331 16.19 -31.92 27.39
N SER A 332 16.53 -32.27 26.15
CA SER A 332 17.09 -33.57 25.76
C SER A 332 18.59 -33.71 26.01
N VAL A 333 19.29 -32.62 26.33
CA VAL A 333 20.75 -32.58 26.47
C VAL A 333 21.15 -32.83 27.92
N ARG A 334 21.93 -33.89 28.14
CA ARG A 334 22.58 -34.16 29.44
C ARG A 334 24.04 -33.78 29.38
N ALA A 335 24.39 -32.60 29.90
CA ALA A 335 25.77 -32.10 29.92
C ALA A 335 26.20 -31.73 31.35
N LYS A 336 27.47 -32.01 31.69
CA LYS A 336 28.07 -31.57 32.96
C LYS A 336 28.58 -30.12 32.90
N ILE A 337 28.96 -29.67 31.70
CA ILE A 337 29.52 -28.35 31.45
C ILE A 337 28.86 -27.81 30.18
N PHE A 338 28.40 -26.56 30.24
CA PHE A 338 27.84 -25.83 29.13
C PHE A 338 28.70 -24.59 28.87
N ARG A 339 29.06 -24.33 27.61
CA ARG A 339 29.83 -23.15 27.20
C ARG A 339 29.02 -22.36 26.19
N LEU A 340 28.69 -21.12 26.53
CA LEU A 340 28.03 -20.19 25.65
C LEU A 340 29.01 -19.12 25.16
N GLN A 341 28.94 -18.80 23.87
CA GLN A 341 29.69 -17.70 23.27
C GLN A 341 28.72 -16.91 22.39
N VAL A 342 28.63 -15.59 22.62
CA VAL A 342 27.79 -14.67 21.85
C VAL A 342 28.71 -13.60 21.26
N PHE A 343 28.55 -13.34 19.97
CA PHE A 343 29.33 -12.35 19.22
C PHE A 343 28.38 -11.47 18.40
N GLY A 344 28.77 -10.22 18.09
CA GLY A 344 28.10 -9.42 17.06
C GLY A 344 27.25 -8.23 17.51
N THR A 345 27.54 -7.59 18.65
CA THR A 345 26.87 -6.33 19.02
C THR A 345 27.66 -5.11 18.56
N ALA A 346 27.03 -4.24 17.78
CA ALA A 346 27.52 -2.90 17.48
C ALA A 346 26.46 -1.88 17.90
N VAL A 347 26.90 -0.79 18.53
CA VAL A 347 26.04 0.32 18.97
C VAL A 347 26.45 1.57 18.20
N TYR A 348 25.47 2.31 17.70
CA TYR A 348 25.69 3.58 17.02
C TYR A 348 25.01 4.71 17.81
N GLU A 349 25.68 5.85 17.89
CA GLU A 349 25.20 7.06 18.57
C GLU A 349 24.75 6.81 20.02
N ASN A 350 23.49 7.11 20.34
CA ASN A 350 22.91 6.99 21.68
C ASN A 350 22.17 5.65 21.90
N GLY A 351 22.38 4.67 21.01
CA GLY A 351 21.82 3.34 21.18
C GLY A 351 22.36 2.66 22.44
N SER A 352 21.60 1.71 22.98
CA SER A 352 22.08 0.81 24.02
C SER A 352 21.62 -0.60 23.69
N VAL A 353 22.54 -1.55 23.71
CA VAL A 353 22.25 -2.98 23.49
C VAL A 353 22.67 -3.74 24.72
N THR A 354 21.70 -4.40 25.36
CA THR A 354 21.95 -5.30 26.50
C THR A 354 21.78 -6.73 26.01
N VAL A 355 22.83 -7.54 26.15
CA VAL A 355 22.75 -8.98 25.86
C VAL A 355 22.56 -9.71 27.17
N THR A 356 21.40 -10.34 27.31
CA THR A 356 21.06 -11.15 28.49
C THR A 356 20.95 -12.62 28.07
N VAL A 357 21.46 -13.51 28.92
CA VAL A 357 21.28 -14.95 28.76
C VAL A 357 20.38 -15.41 29.90
N CYS A 358 19.19 -15.87 29.54
CA CYS A 358 18.22 -16.43 30.47
C CYS A 358 18.26 -17.96 30.38
N VAL A 359 18.35 -18.62 31.52
CA VAL A 359 18.11 -20.07 31.63
C VAL A 359 16.68 -20.21 32.15
N GLY A 360 15.83 -20.94 31.42
CA GLY A 360 14.47 -21.24 31.90
C GLY A 360 14.51 -22.01 33.22
N GLU A 361 13.48 -21.85 34.04
CA GLU A 361 13.32 -22.61 35.29
C GLU A 361 13.33 -24.14 35.07
#